data_AF-A0A0U0W9Y5-F1
#
_entry.id   AF-A0A0U0W9Y5-F1
#
_cell.length_a   1.000
_cell.length_b   1.000
_cell.length_c   1.000
_cell.angle_alpha   90.00
_cell.angle_beta   90.00
_cell.angle_gamma   90.00
#
_symmetry.space_group_name_H-M   'P 1'
#
loop_
_entity.id
_entity.type
_entity.pdbx_description
1 polymer ?
#
loop_
_entity_poly.entity_id
_entity_poly.type
_entity_poly.pdbx_seq_one_letter_code
_entity_poly.pdbx_strand_id
1 'polypeptide(L)'
;MTLPQEAVAGSPRRVERPRRKGFRPDIEGLRAIAVIAVVLYHAGIPGITGGYVGVDVFFVISGFLITRLLWQEVAATNSVAVGRFYAARARRLLPAAAVVGAATALLAAVALPPLQARSVFVDGIASALYVGNYRFATQGTDYLAPGMPSPFQHYWSLGVEEQFYLVWPVLIIGTAWLLGRLGRTGAAARAMPYAVALGVVGAASLTAAVWWTRTSPSWAFFSLPTRAWELAAGGLVALSIPQWRRLPLLPAAIAGWGGLVLILATCTQLGPHTPYPGTAALLPVLGTALVIGAGCATKGLGVGRVLCRPAMRSIGRVSYSWYLWHWPLLLLMPSLLGVPAGPAVRLSATLVSAGLAVLTLHLVENPGRFAATLRRSVTASLGVAAVAAEQGATVAAGGQYADLTDLFCVPDRCPVIVGNTLVFRDDNHVTTEYAQLMTPVMGALTDHAVANK
;
A
#
# COMPACT_ATOMS: atom_id res chain seq x y z
N MET A 1 -36.21 -56.92 -34.76
CA MET A 1 -36.16 -56.28 -33.42
C MET A 1 -35.18 -55.13 -33.51
N THR A 2 -35.68 -53.98 -33.93
CA THR A 2 -34.94 -52.74 -34.21
C THR A 2 -35.41 -51.72 -33.19
N LEU A 3 -34.53 -51.31 -32.27
CA LEU A 3 -34.81 -50.21 -31.35
C LEU A 3 -34.21 -48.92 -31.92
N PRO A 4 -35.01 -47.85 -32.12
CA PRO A 4 -34.51 -46.54 -32.52
C PRO A 4 -33.98 -45.72 -31.34
N GLN A 5 -33.07 -44.81 -31.68
CA GLN A 5 -32.48 -43.75 -30.86
C GLN A 5 -33.51 -42.74 -30.37
N GLU A 6 -33.39 -42.29 -29.11
CA GLU A 6 -33.60 -40.91 -28.69
C GLU A 6 -33.13 -40.70 -27.23
N ALA A 7 -32.08 -39.88 -27.01
CA ALA A 7 -31.83 -39.23 -25.72
C ALA A 7 -30.79 -38.09 -25.86
N VAL A 8 -31.31 -36.91 -26.21
CA VAL A 8 -30.99 -35.57 -25.68
C VAL A 8 -29.52 -35.21 -25.40
N ALA A 9 -28.96 -34.36 -26.26
CA ALA A 9 -27.76 -33.57 -26.01
C ALA A 9 -27.96 -32.60 -24.83
N GLY A 10 -27.30 -32.86 -23.70
CA GLY A 10 -27.20 -31.94 -22.58
C GLY A 10 -26.13 -30.87 -22.81
N SER A 11 -26.55 -29.61 -22.98
CA SER A 11 -25.66 -28.44 -23.00
C SER A 11 -24.80 -28.38 -21.72
N PRO A 12 -23.49 -28.08 -21.80
CA PRO A 12 -22.65 -27.98 -20.62
C PRO A 12 -23.11 -26.79 -19.78
N ARG A 13 -23.66 -27.07 -18.59
CA ARG A 13 -23.95 -26.06 -17.57
C ARG A 13 -22.67 -25.29 -17.26
N ARG A 14 -22.60 -24.07 -17.75
CA ARG A 14 -21.58 -23.09 -17.39
C ARG A 14 -21.61 -22.92 -15.87
N VAL A 15 -20.59 -23.44 -15.19
CA VAL A 15 -20.39 -23.23 -13.75
C VAL A 15 -20.22 -21.74 -13.53
N GLU A 16 -21.30 -21.05 -13.14
CA GLU A 16 -21.23 -19.66 -12.71
C GLU A 16 -20.36 -19.60 -11.46
N ARG A 17 -19.13 -19.06 -11.62
CA ARG A 17 -18.28 -18.74 -10.48
C ARG A 17 -19.07 -17.84 -9.52
N PRO A 18 -19.17 -18.17 -8.23
CA PRO A 18 -19.94 -17.37 -7.28
C PRO A 18 -19.39 -15.94 -7.28
N ARG A 19 -20.24 -14.97 -7.66
CA ARG A 19 -19.94 -13.54 -7.47
C ARG A 19 -19.66 -13.34 -5.99
N ARG A 20 -18.39 -13.14 -5.62
CA ARG A 20 -17.98 -12.82 -4.23
C ARG A 20 -18.80 -11.64 -3.74
N LYS A 21 -19.76 -11.90 -2.83
CA LYS A 21 -20.59 -10.87 -2.19
C LYS A 21 -19.64 -9.84 -1.55
N GLY A 22 -19.65 -8.60 -2.06
CA GLY A 22 -18.92 -7.47 -1.46
C GLY A 22 -17.74 -6.88 -2.24
N PHE A 23 -17.32 -7.46 -3.38
CA PHE A 23 -16.25 -6.90 -4.20
C PHE A 23 -16.67 -5.63 -4.95
N ARG A 24 -15.84 -4.58 -4.92
CA ARG A 24 -16.08 -3.27 -5.55
C ARG A 24 -15.10 -3.05 -6.72
N PRO A 25 -15.46 -3.44 -7.96
CA PRO A 25 -14.58 -3.32 -9.13
C PRO A 25 -14.26 -1.88 -9.51
N ASP A 26 -15.16 -0.95 -9.18
CA ASP A 26 -15.00 0.49 -9.37
C ASP A 26 -13.85 1.07 -8.54
N ILE A 27 -13.56 0.51 -7.35
CA ILE A 27 -12.42 0.92 -6.53
C ILE A 27 -11.09 0.49 -7.16
N GLU A 28 -11.02 -0.69 -7.80
CA GLU A 28 -9.83 -1.05 -8.60
C GLU A 28 -9.65 -0.07 -9.77
N GLY A 29 -10.73 0.28 -10.47
CA GLY A 29 -10.66 1.27 -11.54
C GLY A 29 -10.22 2.65 -11.06
N LEU A 30 -10.63 3.07 -9.86
CA LEU A 30 -10.21 4.34 -9.28
C LEU A 30 -8.73 4.34 -8.89
N ARG A 31 -8.21 3.21 -8.38
CA ARG A 31 -6.77 3.02 -8.16
C ARG A 31 -5.96 3.12 -9.45
N ALA A 32 -6.53 2.70 -10.59
CA ALA A 32 -5.88 2.88 -11.88
C ALA A 32 -5.77 4.35 -12.29
N ILE A 33 -6.84 5.14 -12.11
CA ILE A 33 -6.77 6.59 -12.35
C ILE A 33 -5.68 7.23 -11.48
N ALA A 34 -5.65 6.87 -10.19
CA ALA A 34 -4.68 7.40 -9.24
C ALA A 34 -3.22 7.08 -9.62
N VAL A 35 -2.89 5.82 -9.92
CA VAL A 35 -1.51 5.45 -10.28
C VAL A 35 -1.09 6.05 -11.62
N ILE A 36 -2.01 6.08 -12.61
CA ILE A 36 -1.72 6.67 -13.91
C ILE A 36 -1.39 8.16 -13.73
N ALA A 37 -2.18 8.90 -12.94
CA ALA A 37 -1.92 10.31 -12.68
C ALA A 37 -0.53 10.53 -12.07
N VAL A 38 -0.15 9.76 -11.04
CA VAL A 38 1.17 9.85 -10.39
C VAL A 38 2.29 9.55 -11.38
N VAL A 39 2.20 8.44 -12.11
CA VAL A 39 3.25 7.99 -13.02
C VAL A 39 3.42 8.97 -14.18
N LEU A 40 2.34 9.49 -14.77
CA LEU A 40 2.42 10.47 -15.85
C LEU A 40 3.01 11.80 -15.37
N TYR A 41 2.69 12.24 -14.15
CA TYR A 41 3.28 13.42 -13.54
C TYR A 41 4.80 13.25 -13.36
N HIS A 42 5.24 12.14 -12.75
CA HIS A 42 6.68 11.89 -12.54
C HIS A 42 7.44 11.61 -13.84
N ALA A 43 6.78 11.05 -14.85
CA ALA A 43 7.35 10.92 -16.20
C ALA A 43 7.48 12.27 -16.93
N GLY A 44 6.88 13.35 -16.39
CA GLY A 44 6.92 14.68 -16.97
C GLY A 44 6.09 14.81 -18.25
N ILE A 45 4.97 14.09 -18.33
CA ILE A 45 4.07 14.14 -19.49
C ILE A 45 3.39 15.53 -19.55
N PRO A 46 3.49 16.25 -20.68
CA PRO A 46 2.87 17.57 -20.82
C PRO A 46 1.37 17.56 -20.51
N GLY A 47 0.90 18.57 -19.79
CA GLY A 47 -0.50 18.73 -19.40
C GLY A 47 -0.91 18.00 -18.11
N ILE A 48 -0.06 17.15 -17.53
CA ILE A 48 -0.30 16.47 -16.24
C ILE A 48 0.60 17.07 -15.16
N THR A 49 0.30 18.28 -14.72
CA THR A 49 1.12 19.02 -13.75
C THR A 49 0.76 18.73 -12.29
N GLY A 50 -0.45 18.21 -12.05
CA GLY A 50 -1.00 17.95 -10.73
C GLY A 50 -1.13 16.46 -10.39
N GLY A 51 -0.52 15.56 -11.16
CA GLY A 51 -0.77 14.12 -10.99
C GLY A 51 -0.31 13.52 -9.64
N TYR A 52 0.49 14.25 -8.86
CA TYR A 52 0.80 13.90 -7.47
C TYR A 52 -0.45 13.76 -6.58
N VAL A 53 -1.58 14.39 -6.94
CA VAL A 53 -2.86 14.24 -6.21
C VAL A 53 -3.44 12.83 -6.26
N GLY A 54 -2.90 11.94 -7.12
CA GLY A 54 -3.27 10.53 -7.12
C GLY A 54 -2.99 9.85 -5.77
N VAL A 55 -2.04 10.35 -4.98
CA VAL A 55 -1.78 9.85 -3.62
C VAL A 55 -2.96 10.15 -2.68
N ASP A 56 -3.58 11.33 -2.77
CA ASP A 56 -4.77 11.69 -2.01
C ASP A 56 -5.95 10.77 -2.34
N VAL A 57 -6.09 10.40 -3.62
CA VAL A 57 -7.08 9.40 -4.06
C VAL A 57 -6.81 8.05 -3.37
N PHE A 58 -5.55 7.61 -3.26
CA PHE A 58 -5.18 6.40 -2.54
C PHE A 58 -5.50 6.50 -1.05
N PHE A 59 -5.19 7.61 -0.39
CA PHE A 59 -5.50 7.81 1.03
C PHE A 59 -7.01 7.74 1.30
N VAL A 60 -7.85 8.38 0.49
CA VAL A 60 -9.32 8.26 0.65
C VAL A 60 -9.79 6.81 0.42
N ILE A 61 -9.23 6.10 -0.57
CA ILE A 61 -9.55 4.67 -0.80
C ILE A 61 -9.16 3.82 0.42
N SER A 62 -7.98 4.02 0.98
CA SER A 62 -7.49 3.28 2.13
C SER A 62 -8.31 3.57 3.38
N GLY A 63 -8.64 4.84 3.62
CA GLY A 63 -9.59 5.28 4.64
C GLY A 63 -10.93 4.55 4.55
N PHE A 64 -11.50 4.48 3.35
CA PHE A 64 -12.77 3.78 3.09
C PHE A 64 -12.68 2.28 3.36
N LEU A 65 -11.66 1.59 2.82
CA LEU A 65 -11.55 0.14 2.92
C LEU A 65 -11.25 -0.32 4.35
N ILE A 66 -10.32 0.35 5.03
CA ILE A 66 -9.89 -0.04 6.39
C ILE A 66 -10.97 0.30 7.41
N THR A 67 -11.54 1.51 7.37
CA THR A 67 -12.63 1.89 8.29
C THR A 67 -13.82 0.94 8.14
N ARG A 68 -14.20 0.60 6.89
CA ARG A 68 -15.29 -0.35 6.64
C ARG A 68 -14.99 -1.72 7.24
N LEU A 69 -13.78 -2.23 7.07
CA LEU A 69 -13.38 -3.54 7.59
C LEU A 69 -13.44 -3.56 9.12
N LEU A 70 -12.78 -2.60 9.77
CA LEU A 70 -12.71 -2.51 11.24
C LEU A 70 -14.10 -2.31 11.86
N TRP A 71 -14.88 -1.37 11.33
CA TRP A 71 -16.22 -1.09 11.86
C TRP A 71 -17.17 -2.28 11.67
N GLN A 72 -17.11 -2.99 10.54
CA GLN A 72 -17.93 -4.19 10.33
C GLN A 72 -17.60 -5.30 11.33
N GLU A 73 -16.32 -5.45 11.69
CA GLU A 73 -15.90 -6.44 12.67
C GLU A 73 -16.35 -6.07 14.09
N VAL A 74 -16.18 -4.81 14.49
CA VAL A 74 -16.65 -4.32 15.80
C VAL A 74 -18.17 -4.37 15.89
N ALA A 75 -18.89 -3.97 14.85
CA ALA A 75 -20.35 -4.02 14.85
C ALA A 75 -20.90 -5.45 14.97
N ALA A 76 -20.15 -6.45 14.48
CA ALA A 76 -20.54 -7.85 14.54
C ALA A 76 -20.08 -8.57 15.82
N THR A 77 -18.90 -8.24 16.35
CA THR A 77 -18.22 -9.03 17.40
C THR A 77 -17.81 -8.23 18.64
N ASN A 78 -18.03 -6.91 18.65
CA ASN A 78 -17.56 -5.98 19.67
C ASN A 78 -16.04 -6.05 19.93
N SER A 79 -15.26 -6.54 18.96
CA SER A 79 -13.81 -6.70 19.04
C SER A 79 -13.17 -6.51 17.66
N VAL A 80 -11.84 -6.42 17.62
CA VAL A 80 -11.05 -6.43 16.39
C VAL A 80 -9.94 -7.45 16.54
N ALA A 81 -9.82 -8.40 15.62
CA ALA A 81 -8.72 -9.35 15.55
C ALA A 81 -7.46 -8.68 14.97
N VAL A 82 -6.82 -7.84 15.76
CA VAL A 82 -5.68 -6.99 15.36
C VAL A 82 -4.54 -7.79 14.71
N GLY A 83 -4.18 -8.96 15.24
CA GLY A 83 -3.15 -9.82 14.64
C GLY A 83 -3.53 -10.32 13.23
N ARG A 84 -4.80 -10.67 13.01
CA ARG A 84 -5.30 -11.09 11.68
C ARG A 84 -5.33 -9.92 10.71
N PHE A 85 -5.66 -8.73 11.19
CA PHE A 85 -5.62 -7.49 10.42
C PHE A 85 -4.21 -7.21 9.88
N TYR A 86 -3.20 -7.14 10.76
CA TYR A 86 -1.81 -6.87 10.35
C TYR A 86 -1.23 -7.99 9.49
N ALA A 87 -1.46 -9.26 9.84
CA ALA A 87 -1.00 -10.37 9.02
C ALA A 87 -1.55 -10.30 7.57
N ALA A 88 -2.80 -9.84 7.40
CA ALA A 88 -3.38 -9.65 6.07
C ALA A 88 -2.81 -8.45 5.30
N ARG A 89 -2.33 -7.42 5.99
CA ARG A 89 -1.63 -6.27 5.37
C ARG A 89 -0.19 -6.63 5.02
N ALA A 90 0.53 -7.21 5.96
CA ALA A 90 1.90 -7.71 5.80
C ALA A 90 2.05 -8.58 4.55
N ARG A 91 1.24 -9.64 4.40
CA ARG A 91 1.27 -10.52 3.20
C ARG A 91 0.96 -9.82 1.87
N ARG A 92 0.33 -8.65 1.92
CA ARG A 92 -0.08 -7.91 0.72
C ARG A 92 0.93 -6.84 0.34
N LEU A 93 1.55 -6.16 1.30
CA LEU A 93 2.34 -4.95 1.07
C LEU A 93 3.84 -5.24 1.17
N LEU A 94 4.28 -5.90 2.23
CA LEU A 94 5.70 -6.06 2.55
C LEU A 94 6.52 -6.79 1.47
N PRO A 95 6.06 -7.90 0.86
CA PRO A 95 6.88 -8.61 -0.12
C PRO A 95 7.32 -7.74 -1.31
N ALA A 96 6.38 -6.98 -1.89
CA ALA A 96 6.73 -6.11 -3.01
C ALA A 96 7.53 -4.88 -2.56
N ALA A 97 7.20 -4.27 -1.41
CA ALA A 97 7.99 -3.17 -0.87
C ALA A 97 9.45 -3.58 -0.59
N ALA A 98 9.67 -4.75 0.00
CA ALA A 98 11.02 -5.26 0.28
C ALA A 98 11.81 -5.53 -1.00
N VAL A 99 11.19 -6.19 -2.00
CA VAL A 99 11.85 -6.47 -3.28
C VAL A 99 12.24 -5.18 -4.01
N VAL A 100 11.32 -4.23 -4.13
CA VAL A 100 11.62 -2.97 -4.81
C VAL A 100 12.61 -2.12 -4.00
N GLY A 101 12.51 -2.14 -2.67
CA GLY A 101 13.45 -1.44 -1.80
C GLY A 101 14.88 -1.97 -1.95
N ALA A 102 15.06 -3.29 -1.88
CA ALA A 102 16.36 -3.93 -2.09
C ALA A 102 16.90 -3.65 -3.50
N ALA A 103 16.06 -3.80 -4.54
CA ALA A 103 16.46 -3.47 -5.90
C ALA A 103 16.86 -2.00 -6.06
N THR A 104 16.15 -1.08 -5.41
CA THR A 104 16.46 0.36 -5.45
C THR A 104 17.80 0.65 -4.78
N ALA A 105 18.09 0.02 -3.63
CA ALA A 105 19.39 0.15 -2.96
C ALA A 105 20.53 -0.37 -3.84
N LEU A 106 20.37 -1.55 -4.45
CA LEU A 106 21.37 -2.13 -5.35
C LEU A 106 21.61 -1.25 -6.59
N LEU A 107 20.54 -0.77 -7.23
CA LEU A 107 20.65 0.13 -8.38
C LEU A 107 21.31 1.45 -7.99
N ALA A 108 20.99 2.01 -6.82
CA ALA A 108 21.61 3.23 -6.33
C ALA A 108 23.11 3.04 -6.04
N ALA A 109 23.52 1.88 -5.50
CA ALA A 109 24.92 1.56 -5.23
C ALA A 109 25.77 1.56 -6.50
N VAL A 110 25.21 1.10 -7.62
CA VAL A 110 25.91 1.03 -8.91
C VAL A 110 25.81 2.35 -9.69
N ALA A 111 24.67 3.05 -9.61
CA ALA A 111 24.38 4.22 -10.42
C ALA A 111 24.88 5.55 -9.84
N LEU A 112 25.11 5.64 -8.53
CA LEU A 112 25.40 6.90 -7.84
C LEU A 112 26.82 6.94 -7.26
N PRO A 113 27.45 8.13 -7.15
CA PRO A 113 28.69 8.31 -6.42
C PRO A 113 28.57 7.84 -4.96
N PRO A 114 29.64 7.27 -4.34
CA PRO A 114 29.57 6.67 -3.01
C PRO A 114 28.98 7.57 -1.91
N LEU A 115 29.30 8.87 -1.95
CA LEU A 115 28.77 9.85 -1.00
C LEU A 115 27.25 10.04 -1.12
N GLN A 116 26.72 10.02 -2.35
CA GLN A 116 25.28 10.11 -2.60
C GLN A 116 24.57 8.78 -2.31
N ALA A 117 25.19 7.64 -2.65
CA ALA A 117 24.64 6.33 -2.33
C ALA A 117 24.42 6.17 -0.81
N ARG A 118 25.36 6.67 0.02
CA ARG A 118 25.24 6.64 1.48
C ARG A 118 24.00 7.37 2.00
N SER A 119 23.66 8.55 1.48
CA SER A 119 22.45 9.25 1.92
C SER A 119 21.18 8.51 1.49
N VAL A 120 21.18 7.95 0.27
CA VAL A 120 20.07 7.14 -0.26
C VAL A 120 19.83 5.89 0.58
N PHE A 121 20.88 5.23 1.09
CA PHE A 121 20.74 4.09 1.99
C PHE A 121 20.05 4.44 3.31
N VAL A 122 20.37 5.59 3.90
CA VAL A 122 19.68 6.05 5.12
C VAL A 122 18.20 6.35 4.82
N ASP A 123 17.90 6.92 3.66
CA ASP A 123 16.50 7.12 3.22
C ASP A 123 15.78 5.78 3.00
N GLY A 124 16.50 4.77 2.49
CA GLY A 124 16.02 3.40 2.30
C GLY A 124 15.69 2.72 3.63
N ILE A 125 16.57 2.82 4.63
CA ILE A 125 16.32 2.30 5.98
C ILE A 125 15.10 2.99 6.61
N ALA A 126 15.03 4.33 6.54
CA ALA A 126 13.88 5.07 7.06
C ALA A 126 12.57 4.67 6.36
N SER A 127 12.63 4.41 5.05
CA SER A 127 11.49 3.92 4.25
C SER A 127 11.07 2.50 4.64
N ALA A 128 12.02 1.59 4.87
CA ALA A 128 11.77 0.22 5.32
C ALA A 128 11.13 0.18 6.72
N LEU A 129 11.49 1.14 7.58
CA LEU A 129 10.89 1.33 8.91
C LEU A 129 9.60 2.14 8.88
N TYR A 130 9.08 2.52 7.71
CA TYR A 130 7.88 3.35 7.53
C TYR A 130 7.92 4.72 8.24
N VAL A 131 9.12 5.27 8.43
CA VAL A 131 9.36 6.61 9.00
C VAL A 131 10.03 7.57 8.02
N GLY A 132 10.22 7.16 6.77
CA GLY A 132 10.82 7.98 5.70
C GLY A 132 10.11 9.32 5.49
N ASN A 133 8.79 9.36 5.70
CA ASN A 133 8.01 10.58 5.60
C ASN A 133 8.43 11.67 6.61
N TYR A 134 8.72 11.30 7.86
CA TYR A 134 9.24 12.26 8.85
C TYR A 134 10.68 12.65 8.56
N ARG A 135 11.48 11.73 8.03
CA ARG A 135 12.84 12.05 7.59
C ARG A 135 12.84 13.13 6.50
N PHE A 136 12.05 12.96 5.43
CA PHE A 136 11.93 13.98 4.37
C PHE A 136 11.35 15.30 4.90
N ALA A 137 10.40 15.25 5.84
CA ALA A 137 9.88 16.45 6.50
C ALA A 137 10.97 17.22 7.27
N THR A 138 11.78 16.51 8.08
CA THR A 138 12.87 17.09 8.87
C THR A 138 14.02 17.64 8.04
N GLN A 139 14.28 17.04 6.87
CA GLN A 139 15.26 17.54 5.90
C GLN A 139 14.80 18.81 5.18
N GLY A 140 13.54 19.23 5.37
CA GLY A 140 12.99 20.37 4.64
C GLY A 140 12.79 20.07 3.15
N THR A 141 12.60 18.80 2.78
CA THR A 141 12.41 18.40 1.38
C THR A 141 11.19 19.12 0.81
N ASP A 142 11.41 19.88 -0.27
CA ASP A 142 10.33 20.41 -1.09
C ASP A 142 9.99 19.38 -2.19
N TYR A 143 8.82 18.76 -2.06
CA TYR A 143 8.39 17.70 -2.97
C TYR A 143 8.09 18.23 -4.38
N LEU A 144 7.66 19.49 -4.51
CA LEU A 144 7.22 20.08 -5.76
C LEU A 144 8.31 20.90 -6.46
N ALA A 145 9.40 21.21 -5.75
CA ALA A 145 10.56 21.87 -6.34
C ALA A 145 11.35 20.95 -7.29
N PRO A 146 11.96 21.51 -8.35
CA PRO A 146 12.92 20.77 -9.17
C PRO A 146 14.17 20.44 -8.35
N GLY A 147 14.69 19.22 -8.48
CA GLY A 147 15.90 18.79 -7.77
C GLY A 147 16.28 17.34 -8.07
N MET A 148 17.25 16.82 -7.32
CA MET A 148 17.64 15.41 -7.32
C MET A 148 17.06 14.73 -6.06
N PRO A 149 15.80 14.30 -6.09
CA PRO A 149 15.16 13.64 -4.96
C PRO A 149 15.74 12.24 -4.72
N SER A 150 15.50 11.73 -3.52
CA SER A 150 15.86 10.36 -3.17
C SER A 150 15.09 9.34 -4.02
N PRO A 151 15.73 8.26 -4.52
CA PRO A 151 15.04 7.11 -5.12
C PRO A 151 14.01 6.44 -4.20
N PHE A 152 14.12 6.67 -2.89
CA PHE A 152 13.14 6.19 -1.90
C PHE A 152 12.05 7.22 -1.56
N GLN A 153 12.09 8.44 -2.11
CA GLN A 153 11.20 9.53 -1.69
C GLN A 153 9.73 9.12 -1.70
N HIS A 154 9.25 8.48 -2.78
CA HIS A 154 7.86 8.03 -2.91
C HIS A 154 7.35 7.07 -1.81
N TYR A 155 8.23 6.42 -1.03
CA TYR A 155 7.82 5.59 0.13
C TYR A 155 7.21 6.43 1.27
N TRP A 156 7.32 7.76 1.23
CA TRP A 156 6.69 8.63 2.22
C TRP A 156 5.20 8.35 2.39
N SER A 157 4.49 8.08 1.28
CA SER A 157 3.05 7.85 1.30
C SER A 157 2.71 6.51 1.96
N LEU A 158 3.55 5.49 1.75
CA LEU A 158 3.46 4.21 2.45
C LEU A 158 3.70 4.38 3.95
N GLY A 159 4.66 5.22 4.34
CA GLY A 159 4.91 5.56 5.75
C GLY A 159 3.66 6.14 6.43
N VAL A 160 3.01 7.11 5.79
CA VAL A 160 1.73 7.67 6.28
C VAL A 160 0.64 6.60 6.36
N GLU A 161 0.54 5.74 5.35
CA GLU A 161 -0.47 4.69 5.29
C GLU A 161 -0.28 3.60 6.36
N GLU A 162 0.94 3.16 6.63
CA GLU A 162 1.22 2.19 7.70
C GLU A 162 1.04 2.81 9.10
N GLN A 163 1.45 4.07 9.31
CA GLN A 163 1.16 4.80 10.55
C GLN A 163 -0.35 4.93 10.77
N PHE A 164 -1.12 5.18 9.71
CA PHE A 164 -2.57 5.14 9.74
C PHE A 164 -3.09 3.75 10.14
N TYR A 165 -2.53 2.66 9.59
CA TYR A 165 -2.92 1.31 9.97
C TYR A 165 -2.64 0.98 11.43
N LEU A 166 -1.68 1.65 12.07
CA LEU A 166 -1.44 1.57 13.52
C LEU A 166 -2.49 2.34 14.32
N VAL A 167 -2.75 3.59 13.95
CA VAL A 167 -3.60 4.50 14.73
C VAL A 167 -5.10 4.18 14.58
N TRP A 168 -5.56 3.81 13.39
CA TRP A 168 -7.01 3.64 13.13
C TRP A 168 -7.67 2.51 13.92
N PRO A 169 -7.10 1.29 14.01
CA PRO A 169 -7.65 0.24 14.85
C PRO A 169 -7.76 0.68 16.32
N VAL A 170 -6.75 1.39 16.85
CA VAL A 170 -6.78 1.91 18.21
C VAL A 170 -7.92 2.92 18.39
N LEU A 171 -8.12 3.83 17.44
CA LEU A 171 -9.22 4.79 17.46
C LEU A 171 -10.60 4.10 17.48
N ILE A 172 -10.79 3.10 16.62
CA ILE A 172 -12.05 2.35 16.51
C ILE A 172 -12.29 1.53 17.79
N ILE A 173 -11.29 0.78 18.27
CA ILE A 173 -11.39 -0.02 19.49
C ILE A 173 -11.62 0.88 20.71
N GLY A 174 -10.89 1.98 20.82
CA GLY A 174 -11.04 2.96 21.90
C GLY A 174 -12.42 3.60 21.92
N THR A 175 -12.98 3.91 20.75
CA THR A 175 -14.36 4.42 20.63
C THR A 175 -15.37 3.38 21.12
N ALA A 176 -15.23 2.11 20.70
CA ALA A 176 -16.11 1.03 21.14
C ALA A 176 -16.03 0.79 22.66
N TRP A 177 -14.81 0.76 23.20
CA TRP A 177 -14.54 0.59 24.63
C TRP A 177 -15.14 1.72 25.48
N LEU A 178 -14.99 2.97 25.04
CA LEU A 178 -15.57 4.14 25.73
C LEU A 178 -17.10 4.08 25.76
N LEU A 179 -17.73 3.68 24.65
CA LEU A 179 -19.19 3.50 24.61
C LEU A 179 -19.67 2.40 25.55
N GLY A 180 -18.91 1.31 25.66
CA GLY A 180 -19.16 0.24 26.62
C GLY A 180 -19.06 0.73 28.07
N ARG A 181 -18.01 1.50 28.40
CA ARG A 181 -17.82 2.13 29.72
C ARG A 181 -18.97 3.08 30.10
N LEU A 182 -19.52 3.80 29.13
CA LEU A 182 -20.64 4.73 29.34
C LEU A 182 -22.01 4.03 29.45
N GLY A 183 -22.06 2.70 29.53
CA GLY A 183 -23.32 1.94 29.66
C GLY A 183 -24.21 1.99 28.42
N ARG A 184 -23.69 2.43 27.27
CA ARG A 184 -24.45 2.57 26.03
C ARG A 184 -24.48 1.26 25.23
N THR A 185 -25.16 0.26 25.79
CA THR A 185 -25.32 -1.07 25.16
C THR A 185 -25.88 -0.92 23.73
N GLY A 186 -25.19 -1.48 22.74
CA GLY A 186 -25.58 -1.41 21.32
C GLY A 186 -25.18 -0.12 20.58
N ALA A 187 -24.65 0.91 21.25
CA ALA A 187 -24.14 2.11 20.57
C ALA A 187 -22.87 1.84 19.76
N ALA A 188 -22.06 0.86 20.18
CA ALA A 188 -20.86 0.42 19.44
C ALA A 188 -21.19 -0.22 18.08
N ALA A 189 -22.42 -0.68 17.87
CA ALA A 189 -22.88 -1.18 16.56
C ALA A 189 -23.36 -0.03 15.63
N ARG A 190 -23.56 1.18 16.16
CA ARG A 190 -24.00 2.34 15.36
C ARG A 190 -22.79 2.99 14.71
N ALA A 191 -22.95 3.49 13.48
CA ALA A 191 -21.89 4.18 12.76
C ALA A 191 -21.58 5.58 13.32
N MET A 192 -22.56 6.25 13.94
CA MET A 192 -22.49 7.66 14.33
C MET A 192 -21.33 8.00 15.29
N PRO A 193 -21.04 7.25 16.37
CA PRO A 193 -19.94 7.59 17.27
C PRO A 193 -18.57 7.58 16.56
N TYR A 194 -18.34 6.58 15.71
CA TYR A 194 -17.12 6.51 14.91
C TYR A 194 -17.06 7.63 13.87
N ALA A 195 -18.20 8.01 13.29
CA ALA A 195 -18.25 9.14 12.36
C ALA A 195 -17.92 10.46 13.06
N VAL A 196 -18.38 10.65 14.30
CA VAL A 196 -18.00 11.81 15.12
C VAL A 196 -16.51 11.80 15.43
N ALA A 197 -15.96 10.66 15.87
CA ALA A 197 -14.53 10.53 16.16
C ALA A 197 -13.65 10.84 14.93
N LEU A 198 -14.00 10.25 13.77
CA LEU A 198 -13.32 10.52 12.49
C LEU A 198 -13.52 11.96 12.03
N GLY A 199 -14.70 12.54 12.25
CA GLY A 199 -14.99 13.95 11.94
C GLY A 199 -14.11 14.90 12.75
N VAL A 200 -13.91 14.64 14.04
CA VAL A 200 -13.03 15.44 14.91
C VAL A 200 -11.57 15.31 14.46
N VAL A 201 -11.07 14.08 14.25
CA VAL A 201 -9.70 13.84 13.76
C VAL A 201 -9.50 14.50 12.39
N GLY A 202 -10.47 14.34 11.49
CA GLY A 202 -10.41 14.93 10.15
C GLY A 202 -10.43 16.46 10.17
N ALA A 203 -11.26 17.07 11.01
CA ALA A 203 -11.29 18.52 11.15
C ALA A 203 -9.96 19.06 11.71
N ALA A 204 -9.44 18.46 12.78
CA ALA A 204 -8.15 18.86 13.36
C ALA A 204 -7.00 18.69 12.34
N SER A 205 -7.00 17.58 11.60
CA SER A 205 -5.99 17.30 10.59
C SER A 205 -6.07 18.26 9.39
N LEU A 206 -7.27 18.61 8.91
CA LEU A 206 -7.46 19.59 7.84
C LEU A 206 -7.03 20.99 8.29
N THR A 207 -7.36 21.39 9.52
CA THR A 207 -6.89 22.67 10.10
C THR A 207 -5.37 22.70 10.16
N ALA A 208 -4.73 21.62 10.63
CA ALA A 208 -3.27 21.50 10.63
C ALA A 208 -2.71 21.57 9.20
N ALA A 209 -3.32 20.90 8.23
CA ALA A 209 -2.90 20.93 6.83
C ALA A 209 -2.91 22.36 6.27
N VAL A 210 -4.01 23.10 6.45
CA VAL A 210 -4.15 24.47 5.96
C VAL A 210 -3.19 25.44 6.66
N TRP A 211 -2.92 25.22 7.94
CA TRP A 211 -1.98 26.05 8.68
C TRP A 211 -0.53 25.74 8.31
N TRP A 212 -0.12 24.48 8.37
CA TRP A 212 1.26 24.05 8.11
C TRP A 212 1.65 24.20 6.65
N THR A 213 0.72 24.15 5.69
CA THR A 213 1.05 24.43 4.28
C THR A 213 1.65 25.83 4.12
N ARG A 214 1.35 26.77 5.02
CA ARG A 214 1.90 28.13 5.01
C ARG A 214 3.13 28.32 5.90
N THR A 215 3.25 27.57 6.99
CA THR A 215 4.32 27.77 7.99
C THR A 215 5.44 26.73 7.91
N SER A 216 5.13 25.52 7.40
CA SER A 216 6.07 24.40 7.28
C SER A 216 5.64 23.46 6.13
N PRO A 217 5.87 23.84 4.86
CA PRO A 217 5.38 23.09 3.70
C PRO A 217 5.84 21.62 3.66
N SER A 218 7.10 21.34 4.02
CA SER A 218 7.62 19.96 4.06
C SER A 218 6.85 19.08 5.05
N TRP A 219 6.58 19.59 6.25
CA TRP A 219 5.79 18.88 7.26
C TRP A 219 4.32 18.76 6.86
N ALA A 220 3.76 19.76 6.19
CA ALA A 220 2.39 19.69 5.66
C ALA A 220 2.23 18.64 4.56
N PHE A 221 3.28 18.41 3.77
CA PHE A 221 3.23 17.45 2.67
C PHE A 221 3.40 16.00 3.17
N PHE A 222 4.39 15.76 4.04
CA PHE A 222 4.80 14.39 4.38
C PHE A 222 4.18 13.81 5.67
N SER A 223 3.59 14.61 6.56
CA SER A 223 3.24 14.13 7.90
C SER A 223 1.83 13.52 8.01
N LEU A 224 1.66 12.43 8.76
CA LEU A 224 0.33 11.87 9.03
C LEU A 224 -0.64 12.91 9.66
N PRO A 225 -0.26 13.75 10.63
CA PRO A 225 -1.19 14.72 11.22
C PRO A 225 -1.86 15.66 10.22
N THR A 226 -1.19 16.01 9.13
CA THR A 226 -1.74 16.91 8.09
C THR A 226 -2.42 16.17 6.94
N ARG A 227 -2.22 14.85 6.84
CA ARG A 227 -2.77 14.00 5.77
C ARG A 227 -3.92 13.09 6.26
N ALA A 228 -4.09 12.96 7.58
CA ALA A 228 -5.09 12.09 8.20
C ALA A 228 -6.54 12.43 7.84
N TRP A 229 -6.86 13.68 7.49
CA TRP A 229 -8.21 14.08 7.09
C TRP A 229 -8.67 13.43 5.77
N GLU A 230 -7.75 13.08 4.88
CA GLU A 230 -8.03 12.41 3.61
C GLU A 230 -8.48 10.96 3.86
N LEU A 231 -7.77 10.30 4.77
CA LEU A 231 -8.11 8.97 5.29
C LEU A 231 -9.44 9.00 6.06
N ALA A 232 -9.66 10.04 6.87
CA ALA A 232 -10.94 10.26 7.58
C ALA A 232 -12.11 10.48 6.61
N ALA A 233 -11.93 11.24 5.53
CA ALA A 233 -12.97 11.44 4.52
C ALA A 233 -13.40 10.11 3.89
N GLY A 234 -12.44 9.24 3.55
CA GLY A 234 -12.73 7.87 3.12
C GLY A 234 -13.50 7.07 4.17
N GLY A 235 -13.09 7.15 5.43
CA GLY A 235 -13.77 6.49 6.55
C GLY A 235 -15.20 6.97 6.78
N LEU A 236 -15.46 8.27 6.63
CA LEU A 236 -16.80 8.85 6.70
C LEU A 236 -17.70 8.35 5.55
N VAL A 237 -17.16 8.18 4.35
CA VAL A 237 -17.88 7.53 3.24
C VAL A 237 -18.23 6.07 3.58
N ALA A 238 -17.31 5.34 4.24
CA ALA A 238 -17.55 3.96 4.66
C ALA A 238 -18.68 3.84 5.70
N LEU A 239 -18.72 4.76 6.67
CA LEU A 239 -19.74 4.80 7.72
C LEU A 239 -21.10 5.31 7.23
N SER A 240 -21.13 5.99 6.07
CA SER A 240 -22.34 6.52 5.44
C SER A 240 -22.86 5.68 4.26
N ILE A 241 -22.35 4.46 4.04
CA ILE A 241 -22.79 3.56 2.96
C ILE A 241 -24.33 3.39 2.90
N PRO A 242 -25.06 3.21 4.03
CA PRO A 242 -26.52 3.10 4.00
C PRO A 242 -27.21 4.34 3.40
N GLN A 243 -26.70 5.53 3.67
CA GLN A 243 -27.21 6.81 3.19
C GLN A 243 -26.96 6.94 1.69
N TRP A 244 -25.74 6.63 1.23
CA TRP A 244 -25.41 6.61 -0.19
C TRP A 244 -26.31 5.65 -0.99
N ARG A 245 -26.58 4.46 -0.44
CA ARG A 245 -27.45 3.45 -1.10
C ARG A 245 -28.90 3.88 -1.27
N ARG A 246 -29.36 4.90 -0.53
CA ARG A 246 -30.71 5.46 -0.66
C ARG A 246 -30.83 6.48 -1.79
N LEU A 247 -29.72 6.95 -2.34
CA LEU A 247 -29.77 7.92 -3.44
C LEU A 247 -30.34 7.29 -4.72
N PRO A 248 -31.24 8.00 -5.43
CA PRO A 248 -31.68 7.58 -6.75
C PRO A 248 -30.50 7.53 -7.73
N LEU A 249 -30.65 6.74 -8.80
CA LEU A 249 -29.58 6.47 -9.75
C LEU A 249 -29.02 7.73 -10.41
N LEU A 250 -29.88 8.70 -10.76
CA LEU A 250 -29.47 9.91 -11.47
C LEU A 250 -28.59 10.84 -10.59
N PRO A 251 -29.01 11.30 -9.39
CA PRO A 251 -28.14 12.06 -8.49
C PRO A 251 -26.84 11.34 -8.15
N ALA A 252 -26.89 10.02 -7.95
CA ALA A 252 -25.69 9.23 -7.70
C ALA A 252 -24.75 9.21 -8.92
N ALA A 253 -25.29 9.08 -10.14
CA ALA A 253 -24.49 9.13 -11.35
C ALA A 253 -23.86 10.51 -11.58
N ILE A 254 -24.61 11.59 -11.33
CA ILE A 254 -24.10 12.97 -11.39
C ILE A 254 -22.97 13.17 -10.38
N ALA A 255 -23.17 12.77 -9.13
CA ALA A 255 -22.13 12.85 -8.09
C ALA A 255 -20.88 12.06 -8.49
N GLY A 256 -21.04 10.84 -9.02
CA GLY A 256 -19.90 10.01 -9.44
C GLY A 256 -19.12 10.60 -10.61
N TRP A 257 -19.80 11.15 -11.62
CA TRP A 257 -19.14 11.82 -12.74
C TRP A 257 -18.50 13.15 -12.33
N GLY A 258 -19.20 13.96 -11.54
CA GLY A 258 -18.66 15.19 -10.98
C GLY A 258 -17.40 14.93 -10.15
N GLY A 259 -17.40 13.87 -9.35
CA GLY A 259 -16.23 13.47 -8.58
C GLY A 259 -15.04 13.07 -9.47
N LEU A 260 -15.28 12.31 -10.55
CA LEU A 260 -14.21 11.99 -11.52
C LEU A 260 -13.69 13.24 -12.23
N VAL A 261 -14.57 14.16 -12.62
CA VAL A 261 -14.16 15.43 -13.24
C VAL A 261 -13.28 16.24 -12.30
N LEU A 262 -13.61 16.32 -11.00
CA LEU A 262 -12.76 17.01 -10.01
C LEU A 262 -11.35 16.38 -9.91
N ILE A 263 -11.26 15.05 -9.89
CA ILE A 263 -9.96 14.35 -9.87
C ILE A 263 -9.16 14.66 -11.15
N LEU A 264 -9.78 14.56 -12.31
CA LEU A 264 -9.09 14.77 -13.59
C LEU A 264 -8.69 16.25 -13.78
N ALA A 265 -9.55 17.19 -13.38
CA ALA A 265 -9.25 18.62 -13.43
C ALA A 265 -8.09 19.00 -12.50
N THR A 266 -8.03 18.43 -11.30
CA THR A 266 -6.91 18.69 -10.38
C THR A 266 -5.58 18.13 -10.89
N CYS A 267 -5.60 17.00 -11.60
CA CYS A 267 -4.41 16.44 -12.24
C CYS A 267 -3.82 17.34 -13.34
N THR A 268 -4.62 18.21 -13.96
CA THR A 268 -4.19 19.06 -15.08
C THR A 268 -4.08 20.54 -14.73
N GLN A 269 -4.75 21.00 -13.67
CA GLN A 269 -4.81 22.42 -13.31
C GLN A 269 -3.94 22.78 -12.09
N LEU A 270 -3.67 21.82 -11.19
CA LEU A 270 -2.73 22.04 -10.09
C LEU A 270 -1.30 21.84 -10.59
N GLY A 271 -0.34 22.42 -9.89
CA GLY A 271 1.06 22.31 -10.27
C GLY A 271 2.03 22.77 -9.19
N PRO A 272 3.32 22.92 -9.51
CA PRO A 272 4.37 23.23 -8.54
C PRO A 272 4.16 24.53 -7.74
N HIS A 273 3.39 25.48 -8.29
CA HIS A 273 3.08 26.75 -7.64
C HIS A 273 1.84 26.71 -6.75
N THR A 274 1.10 25.60 -6.73
CA THR A 274 -0.04 25.43 -5.84
C THR A 274 0.45 25.10 -4.44
N PRO A 275 0.14 25.90 -3.39
CA PRO A 275 0.43 25.51 -2.02
C PRO A 275 -0.33 24.23 -1.67
N TYR A 276 0.40 23.15 -1.39
CA TYR A 276 -0.16 21.81 -1.26
C TYR A 276 0.31 21.11 0.03
N PRO A 277 -0.54 20.35 0.75
CA PRO A 277 -1.96 20.05 0.47
C PRO A 277 -2.91 21.23 0.57
N GLY A 278 -2.79 22.03 1.63
CA GLY A 278 -3.65 23.18 1.91
C GLY A 278 -5.14 22.95 1.64
N THR A 279 -5.81 23.97 1.14
CA THR A 279 -7.20 23.87 0.66
C THR A 279 -7.30 23.21 -0.71
N ALA A 280 -6.24 23.20 -1.51
CA ALA A 280 -6.24 22.61 -2.85
C ALA A 280 -6.54 21.10 -2.83
N ALA A 281 -6.08 20.39 -1.80
CA ALA A 281 -6.35 18.97 -1.59
C ALA A 281 -7.84 18.65 -1.34
N LEU A 282 -8.69 19.63 -1.01
CA LEU A 282 -10.16 19.43 -0.93
C LEU A 282 -10.73 18.89 -2.23
N LEU A 283 -10.24 19.36 -3.38
CA LEU A 283 -10.78 19.01 -4.69
C LEU A 283 -10.60 17.51 -5.02
N PRO A 284 -9.38 16.93 -5.01
CA PRO A 284 -9.22 15.50 -5.28
C PRO A 284 -9.84 14.62 -4.19
N VAL A 285 -9.86 15.06 -2.92
CA VAL A 285 -10.42 14.30 -1.81
C VAL A 285 -11.94 14.23 -1.87
N LEU A 286 -12.61 15.37 -2.07
CA LEU A 286 -14.06 15.41 -2.28
C LEU A 286 -14.43 14.67 -3.57
N GLY A 287 -13.66 14.85 -4.65
CA GLY A 287 -13.86 14.12 -5.89
C GLY A 287 -13.83 12.60 -5.68
N THR A 288 -12.85 12.11 -4.92
CA THR A 288 -12.71 10.69 -4.57
C THR A 288 -13.86 10.22 -3.69
N ALA A 289 -14.23 10.99 -2.67
CA ALA A 289 -15.36 10.67 -1.78
C ALA A 289 -16.68 10.55 -2.56
N LEU A 290 -16.93 11.45 -3.51
CA LEU A 290 -18.11 11.43 -4.38
C LEU A 290 -18.12 10.18 -5.29
N VAL A 291 -16.99 9.83 -5.91
CA VAL A 291 -16.90 8.62 -6.75
C VAL A 291 -17.18 7.35 -5.93
N ILE A 292 -16.54 7.22 -4.76
CA ILE A 292 -16.71 6.04 -3.90
C ILE A 292 -18.15 5.95 -3.36
N GLY A 293 -18.69 7.07 -2.90
CA GLY A 293 -20.06 7.21 -2.39
C GLY A 293 -21.09 6.86 -3.45
N ALA A 294 -21.03 7.49 -4.61
CA ALA A 294 -21.90 7.22 -5.76
C ALA A 294 -21.89 5.74 -6.17
N GLY A 295 -20.71 5.12 -6.19
CA GLY A 295 -20.55 3.69 -6.52
C GLY A 295 -21.32 2.74 -5.58
N CYS A 296 -21.65 3.19 -4.35
CA CYS A 296 -22.49 2.42 -3.43
C CYS A 296 -23.94 2.29 -3.91
N ALA A 297 -24.44 3.29 -4.65
CA ALA A 297 -25.79 3.32 -5.20
C ALA A 297 -25.83 2.76 -6.63
N THR A 298 -24.89 3.17 -7.50
CA THR A 298 -24.94 2.87 -8.94
C THR A 298 -24.54 1.44 -9.29
N LYS A 299 -23.83 0.72 -8.40
CA LYS A 299 -23.41 -0.69 -8.57
C LYS A 299 -22.72 -0.99 -9.92
N GLY A 300 -21.96 -0.05 -10.44
CA GLY A 300 -21.24 -0.16 -11.72
C GLY A 300 -21.84 0.62 -12.90
N LEU A 301 -23.00 1.26 -12.70
CA LEU A 301 -23.53 2.29 -13.61
C LEU A 301 -22.88 3.67 -13.34
N GLY A 302 -23.27 4.68 -14.13
CA GLY A 302 -22.66 6.02 -14.07
C GLY A 302 -21.16 5.96 -14.41
N VAL A 303 -20.34 6.62 -13.59
CA VAL A 303 -18.87 6.57 -13.70
C VAL A 303 -18.30 5.14 -13.65
N GLY A 304 -19.02 4.21 -13.00
CA GLY A 304 -18.69 2.78 -12.97
C GLY A 304 -18.58 2.14 -14.36
N ARG A 305 -19.25 2.68 -15.39
CA ARG A 305 -19.14 2.16 -16.78
C ARG A 305 -17.72 2.29 -17.34
N VAL A 306 -16.93 3.23 -16.82
CA VAL A 306 -15.51 3.38 -17.16
C VAL A 306 -14.65 2.63 -16.16
N LEU A 307 -14.86 2.86 -14.86
CA LEU A 307 -13.98 2.32 -13.81
C LEU A 307 -14.05 0.78 -13.71
N CYS A 308 -15.20 0.17 -13.98
CA CYS A 308 -15.37 -1.28 -13.90
C CYS A 308 -14.84 -2.03 -15.14
N ARG A 309 -14.33 -1.32 -16.17
CA ARG A 309 -13.79 -1.96 -17.38
C ARG A 309 -12.63 -2.88 -17.02
N PRO A 310 -12.47 -4.04 -17.71
CA PRO A 310 -11.39 -4.99 -17.42
C PRO A 310 -10.01 -4.34 -17.46
N ALA A 311 -9.74 -3.45 -18.41
CA ALA A 311 -8.47 -2.72 -18.54
C ALA A 311 -8.17 -1.88 -17.29
N MET A 312 -9.11 -1.03 -16.87
CA MET A 312 -8.98 -0.21 -15.66
C MET A 312 -8.74 -1.06 -14.42
N ARG A 313 -9.47 -2.17 -14.29
CA ARG A 313 -9.27 -3.09 -13.16
C ARG A 313 -7.92 -3.78 -13.19
N SER A 314 -7.41 -4.15 -14.36
CA SER A 314 -6.09 -4.78 -14.48
C SER A 314 -4.98 -3.81 -14.07
N ILE A 315 -5.03 -2.55 -14.50
CA ILE A 315 -4.10 -1.51 -14.04
C ILE A 315 -4.25 -1.31 -12.52
N GLY A 316 -5.49 -1.26 -12.02
CA GLY A 316 -5.78 -1.12 -10.59
C GLY A 316 -5.25 -2.25 -9.70
N ARG A 317 -5.09 -3.46 -10.26
CA ARG A 317 -4.47 -4.60 -9.55
C ARG A 317 -2.97 -4.43 -9.44
N VAL A 318 -2.31 -3.98 -10.51
CA VAL A 318 -0.85 -3.76 -10.58
C VAL A 318 -0.44 -2.43 -9.94
N SER A 319 -1.40 -1.56 -9.61
CA SER A 319 -1.16 -0.18 -9.17
C SER A 319 -0.17 -0.04 -8.00
N TYR A 320 -0.11 -1.04 -7.11
CA TYR A 320 0.80 -1.00 -5.96
C TYR A 320 2.25 -1.20 -6.41
N SER A 321 2.57 -2.33 -7.05
CA SER A 321 3.93 -2.53 -7.57
C SER A 321 4.34 -1.51 -8.62
N TRP A 322 3.42 -0.98 -9.43
CA TRP A 322 3.77 0.07 -10.38
C TRP A 322 4.14 1.37 -9.67
N TYR A 323 3.40 1.73 -8.61
CA TYR A 323 3.78 2.83 -7.74
C TYR A 323 5.15 2.62 -7.07
N LEU A 324 5.56 1.39 -6.78
CA LEU A 324 6.89 1.16 -6.22
C LEU A 324 8.01 1.27 -7.28
N TRP A 325 7.81 0.67 -8.45
CA TRP A 325 8.85 0.59 -9.48
C TRP A 325 9.04 1.89 -10.28
N HIS A 326 8.00 2.71 -10.47
CA HIS A 326 8.07 3.85 -11.39
C HIS A 326 9.14 4.87 -11.00
N TRP A 327 9.19 5.24 -9.72
CA TRP A 327 10.03 6.32 -9.24
C TRP A 327 11.54 6.00 -9.28
N PRO A 328 12.04 4.90 -8.70
CA PRO A 328 13.46 4.59 -8.76
C PRO A 328 13.94 4.39 -10.19
N LEU A 329 13.12 3.81 -11.08
CA LEU A 329 13.50 3.68 -12.49
C LEU A 329 13.53 5.00 -13.24
N LEU A 330 12.58 5.91 -12.99
CA LEU A 330 12.59 7.24 -13.59
C LEU A 330 13.84 8.05 -13.19
N LEU A 331 14.35 7.85 -11.98
CA LEU A 331 15.52 8.57 -11.46
C LEU A 331 16.86 7.90 -11.83
N LEU A 332 16.97 6.58 -11.72
CA LEU A 332 18.25 5.87 -11.83
C LEU A 332 18.56 5.41 -13.25
N MET A 333 17.56 5.15 -14.10
CA MET A 333 17.78 4.66 -15.47
C MET A 333 18.61 5.63 -16.35
N PRO A 334 18.41 6.97 -16.31
CA PRO A 334 19.28 7.90 -17.04
C PRO A 334 20.75 7.78 -16.63
N SER A 335 21.03 7.69 -15.33
CA SER A 335 22.39 7.54 -14.79
C SER A 335 23.03 6.21 -15.19
N LEU A 336 22.26 5.11 -15.14
CA LEU A 336 22.73 3.77 -15.55
C LEU A 336 23.06 3.69 -17.04
N LEU A 337 22.31 4.41 -17.88
CA LEU A 337 22.51 4.43 -19.33
C LEU A 337 23.54 5.48 -19.77
N GLY A 338 23.97 6.37 -18.89
CA GLY A 338 24.86 7.49 -19.23
C GLY A 338 24.24 8.50 -20.20
N VAL A 339 22.90 8.61 -20.23
CA VAL A 339 22.17 9.51 -21.14
C VAL A 339 21.30 10.51 -20.37
N PRO A 340 21.02 11.70 -20.94
CA PRO A 340 20.10 12.65 -20.34
C PRO A 340 18.69 12.05 -20.14
N ALA A 341 18.00 12.51 -19.09
CA ALA A 341 16.63 12.11 -18.76
C ALA A 341 15.58 12.73 -19.72
N GLY A 342 15.73 12.51 -21.02
CA GLY A 342 14.82 12.98 -22.06
C GLY A 342 13.51 12.18 -22.13
N PRO A 343 12.52 12.63 -22.93
CA PRO A 343 11.19 12.02 -22.99
C PRO A 343 11.22 10.52 -23.34
N ALA A 344 12.09 10.11 -24.25
CA ALA A 344 12.24 8.70 -24.65
C ALA A 344 12.71 7.81 -23.48
N VAL A 345 13.67 8.28 -22.68
CA VAL A 345 14.20 7.54 -21.51
C VAL A 345 13.13 7.46 -20.42
N ARG A 346 12.41 8.56 -20.14
CA ARG A 346 11.33 8.57 -19.15
C ARG A 346 10.16 7.66 -19.54
N LEU A 347 9.79 7.65 -20.81
CA LEU A 347 8.77 6.73 -21.33
C LEU A 347 9.24 5.28 -21.24
N SER A 348 10.51 5.01 -21.58
CA SER A 348 11.10 3.68 -21.46
C SER A 348 11.11 3.21 -20.00
N ALA A 349 11.54 4.05 -19.05
CA ALA A 349 11.49 3.75 -17.62
C ALA A 349 10.07 3.49 -17.12
N THR A 350 9.09 4.24 -17.62
CA THR A 350 7.67 4.04 -17.32
C THR A 350 7.16 2.68 -17.83
N LEU A 351 7.53 2.27 -19.03
CA LEU A 351 7.14 0.97 -19.59
C LEU A 351 7.86 -0.19 -18.89
N VAL A 352 9.15 -0.06 -18.61
CA VAL A 352 9.94 -1.06 -17.86
C VAL A 352 9.38 -1.22 -16.45
N SER A 353 9.07 -0.13 -15.75
CA SER A 353 8.46 -0.18 -14.41
C SER A 353 7.09 -0.87 -14.42
N ALA A 354 6.27 -0.65 -15.45
CA ALA A 354 4.99 -1.36 -15.61
C ALA A 354 5.21 -2.87 -15.82
N GLY A 355 6.20 -3.25 -16.65
CA GLY A 355 6.58 -4.66 -16.86
C GLY A 355 7.06 -5.33 -15.58
N LEU A 356 7.98 -4.71 -14.85
CA LEU A 356 8.46 -5.19 -13.55
C LEU A 356 7.33 -5.27 -12.52
N ALA A 357 6.39 -4.34 -12.55
CA ALA A 357 5.23 -4.38 -11.66
C ALA A 357 4.31 -5.57 -11.94
N VAL A 358 4.08 -5.93 -13.21
CA VAL A 358 3.34 -7.13 -13.58
C VAL A 358 4.07 -8.39 -13.10
N LEU A 359 5.40 -8.47 -13.32
CA LEU A 359 6.21 -9.58 -12.84
C LEU A 359 6.17 -9.70 -11.31
N THR A 360 6.33 -8.59 -10.60
CA THR A 360 6.27 -8.54 -9.13
C THR A 360 4.90 -8.98 -8.60
N LEU A 361 3.81 -8.55 -9.25
CA LEU A 361 2.46 -8.97 -8.88
C LEU A 361 2.31 -10.50 -8.99
N HIS A 362 2.82 -11.10 -10.07
CA HIS A 362 2.63 -12.52 -10.33
C HIS A 362 3.62 -13.42 -9.59
N LEU A 363 4.87 -12.98 -9.42
CA LEU A 363 5.97 -13.77 -8.86
C LEU A 363 6.20 -13.52 -7.36
N VAL A 364 5.77 -12.38 -6.83
CA VAL A 364 6.03 -11.98 -5.43
C VAL A 364 4.73 -11.76 -4.66
N GLU A 365 3.87 -10.83 -5.11
CA GLU A 365 2.66 -10.47 -4.37
C GLU A 365 1.64 -11.63 -4.30
N ASN A 366 1.29 -12.23 -5.45
CA ASN A 366 0.26 -13.27 -5.50
C ASN A 366 0.68 -14.54 -4.74
N PRO A 367 1.92 -15.04 -4.85
CA PRO A 367 2.39 -16.16 -4.04
C PRO A 367 2.29 -15.87 -2.54
N GLY A 368 2.80 -14.73 -2.06
CA GLY A 368 2.71 -14.35 -0.64
C GLY A 368 1.28 -14.15 -0.16
N ARG A 369 0.41 -13.55 -0.99
CA ARG A 369 -1.00 -13.28 -0.68
C ARG A 369 -1.85 -14.55 -0.62
N PHE A 370 -1.55 -15.56 -1.44
CA PHE A 370 -2.40 -16.74 -1.61
C PHE A 370 -1.81 -18.04 -1.06
N ALA A 371 -0.56 -18.04 -0.57
CA ALA A 371 0.06 -19.17 0.11
C ALA A 371 -0.81 -19.67 1.27
N ALA A 372 -1.18 -20.95 1.24
CA ALA A 372 -2.10 -21.54 2.22
C ALA A 372 -1.51 -21.57 3.64
N THR A 373 -0.20 -21.81 3.76
CA THR A 373 0.57 -21.79 5.01
C THR A 373 0.53 -20.43 5.68
N LEU A 374 0.85 -19.37 4.92
CA LEU A 374 0.77 -17.98 5.42
C LEU A 374 -0.67 -17.57 5.74
N ARG A 375 -1.65 -17.95 4.93
CA ARG A 375 -3.05 -17.55 5.17
C ARG A 375 -3.66 -18.20 6.41
N ARG A 376 -3.16 -19.37 6.83
CA ARG A 376 -3.64 -20.12 8.00
C ARG A 376 -2.96 -19.72 9.31
N SER A 377 -1.78 -19.08 9.25
CA SER A 377 -1.01 -18.72 10.43
C SER A 377 -0.64 -17.23 10.48
N VAL A 378 -1.06 -16.57 11.56
CA VAL A 378 -0.69 -15.17 11.86
C VAL A 378 0.82 -15.08 12.14
N THR A 379 1.36 -16.01 12.92
CA THR A 379 2.79 -16.04 13.28
C THR A 379 3.66 -16.25 12.05
N ALA A 380 3.33 -17.19 11.17
CA ALA A 380 4.08 -17.41 9.93
C ALA A 380 4.05 -16.19 9.01
N SER A 381 2.92 -15.48 8.95
CA SER A 381 2.78 -14.27 8.14
C SER A 381 3.60 -13.11 8.66
N LEU A 382 3.60 -12.90 9.98
CA LEU A 382 4.38 -11.85 10.62
C LEU A 382 5.87 -12.19 10.61
N GLY A 383 6.23 -13.47 10.76
CA GLY A 383 7.61 -13.95 10.66
C GLY A 383 8.21 -13.72 9.29
N VAL A 384 7.53 -14.13 8.21
CA VAL A 384 8.01 -13.88 6.83
C VAL A 384 8.11 -12.38 6.55
N ALA A 385 7.16 -11.59 7.05
CA ALA A 385 7.20 -10.14 6.94
C ALA A 385 8.39 -9.50 7.68
N ALA A 386 8.68 -9.98 8.89
CA ALA A 386 9.82 -9.52 9.68
C ALA A 386 11.14 -9.88 9.00
N VAL A 387 11.30 -11.12 8.55
CA VAL A 387 12.47 -11.59 7.79
C VAL A 387 12.68 -10.76 6.52
N ALA A 388 11.62 -10.50 5.75
CA ALA A 388 11.71 -9.68 4.54
C ALA A 388 12.09 -8.22 4.85
N ALA A 389 11.56 -7.66 5.94
CA ALA A 389 11.92 -6.31 6.39
C ALA A 389 13.37 -6.23 6.87
N GLU A 390 13.83 -7.22 7.63
CA GLU A 390 15.21 -7.35 8.10
C GLU A 390 16.18 -7.50 6.94
N GLN A 391 15.92 -8.44 6.01
CA GLN A 391 16.72 -8.63 4.81
C GLN A 391 16.78 -7.34 3.97
N GLY A 392 15.64 -6.68 3.77
CA GLY A 392 15.56 -5.41 3.07
C GLY A 392 16.38 -4.31 3.74
N ALA A 393 16.30 -4.19 5.07
CA ALA A 393 17.06 -3.21 5.85
C ALA A 393 18.57 -3.49 5.82
N THR A 394 18.98 -4.76 5.95
CA THR A 394 20.39 -5.19 5.88
C THR A 394 20.98 -4.87 4.52
N VAL A 395 20.30 -5.26 3.43
CA VAL A 395 20.75 -4.94 2.06
C VAL A 395 20.74 -3.44 1.81
N ALA A 396 19.72 -2.71 2.27
CA ALA A 396 19.67 -1.26 2.13
C ALA A 396 20.80 -0.55 2.89
N ALA A 397 21.31 -1.14 3.97
CA ALA A 397 22.47 -0.64 4.71
C ALA A 397 23.83 -1.01 4.06
N GLY A 398 23.83 -1.68 2.90
CA GLY A 398 25.04 -2.23 2.28
C GLY A 398 25.61 -3.45 3.01
N GLY A 399 24.80 -4.09 3.87
CA GLY A 399 25.16 -5.33 4.55
C GLY A 399 24.86 -6.56 3.69
N GLN A 400 25.46 -7.69 4.07
CA GLN A 400 25.12 -9.00 3.52
C GLN A 400 24.11 -9.70 4.43
N TYR A 401 23.13 -10.37 3.84
CA TYR A 401 22.13 -11.16 4.54
C TYR A 401 22.38 -12.64 4.28
N ALA A 402 22.58 -13.43 5.35
CA ALA A 402 22.73 -14.87 5.26
C ALA A 402 21.42 -15.54 5.67
N ASP A 403 20.77 -16.24 4.73
CA ASP A 403 19.62 -17.08 5.04
C ASP A 403 20.11 -18.41 5.61
N LEU A 404 19.82 -18.64 6.90
CA LEU A 404 20.22 -19.83 7.62
C LEU A 404 19.14 -20.91 7.61
N THR A 405 18.00 -20.68 6.96
CA THR A 405 16.81 -21.56 7.04
C THR A 405 17.15 -23.00 6.71
N ASP A 406 17.94 -23.24 5.67
CA ASP A 406 18.32 -24.60 5.25
C ASP A 406 19.23 -25.33 6.26
N LEU A 407 19.83 -24.61 7.22
CA LEU A 407 20.57 -25.20 8.33
C LEU A 407 19.65 -25.69 9.44
N PHE A 408 18.38 -25.27 9.46
CA PHE A 408 17.40 -25.63 10.50
C PHE A 408 16.19 -26.37 9.94
N CYS A 409 15.93 -26.27 8.64
CA CYS A 409 14.69 -26.70 8.02
C CYS A 409 14.94 -27.42 6.70
N VAL A 410 14.07 -28.39 6.42
CA VAL A 410 13.87 -28.98 5.09
C VAL A 410 12.56 -28.41 4.50
N PRO A 411 12.30 -28.56 3.18
CA PRO A 411 11.19 -27.85 2.52
C PRO A 411 9.82 -27.94 3.21
N ASP A 412 9.54 -29.06 3.89
CA ASP A 412 8.23 -29.33 4.48
C ASP A 412 8.20 -29.26 6.02
N ARG A 413 9.35 -29.14 6.71
CA ARG A 413 9.43 -29.11 8.18
C ARG A 413 10.77 -28.61 8.72
N CYS A 414 10.77 -28.05 9.92
CA CYS A 414 11.97 -27.77 10.69
C CYS A 414 12.13 -28.85 11.77
N PRO A 415 13.03 -29.83 11.59
CA PRO A 415 13.19 -30.92 12.54
C PRO A 415 13.69 -30.43 13.90
N VAL A 416 13.15 -31.01 14.97
CA VAL A 416 13.57 -30.73 16.35
C VAL A 416 14.92 -31.39 16.68
N ILE A 417 15.32 -32.41 15.90
CA ILE A 417 16.60 -33.12 16.02
C ILE A 417 17.24 -33.22 14.63
N VAL A 418 18.50 -32.81 14.51
CA VAL A 418 19.32 -32.96 13.31
C VAL A 418 20.50 -33.86 13.65
N GLY A 419 20.62 -35.00 12.96
CA GLY A 419 21.52 -36.07 13.38
C GLY A 419 21.13 -36.61 14.76
N ASN A 420 22.00 -36.42 15.75
CA ASN A 420 21.78 -36.80 17.15
C ASN A 420 21.60 -35.58 18.08
N THR A 421 21.56 -34.36 17.53
CA THR A 421 21.57 -33.13 18.32
C THR A 421 20.18 -32.51 18.33
N LEU A 422 19.68 -32.22 19.53
CA LEU A 422 18.45 -31.45 19.72
C LEU A 422 18.70 -30.01 19.27
N VAL A 423 17.90 -29.51 18.34
CA VAL A 423 18.10 -28.21 17.69
C VAL A 423 17.64 -27.07 18.60
N PHE A 424 16.44 -27.19 19.18
CA PHE A 424 15.82 -26.12 19.97
C PHE A 424 15.60 -26.53 21.43
N ARG A 425 15.85 -25.60 22.35
CA ARG A 425 15.57 -25.74 23.79
C ARG A 425 14.09 -25.48 24.10
N ASP A 426 13.48 -24.57 23.36
CA ASP A 426 12.07 -24.20 23.43
C ASP A 426 11.56 -23.89 22.02
N ASP A 427 10.50 -23.09 21.89
CA ASP A 427 9.88 -22.80 20.59
C ASP A 427 10.79 -22.05 19.60
N ASN A 428 11.89 -21.43 20.05
CA ASN A 428 12.75 -20.61 19.18
C ASN A 428 14.25 -20.53 19.57
N HIS A 429 14.64 -20.85 20.79
CA HIS A 429 16.05 -20.77 21.22
C HIS A 429 16.82 -22.03 20.84
N VAL A 430 17.95 -21.86 20.14
CA VAL A 430 18.84 -22.95 19.74
C VAL A 430 19.58 -23.51 20.96
N THR A 431 19.74 -24.84 21.04
CA THR A 431 20.53 -25.46 22.12
C THR A 431 22.01 -25.07 22.01
N THR A 432 22.70 -25.05 23.14
CA THR A 432 24.15 -24.75 23.16
C THR A 432 24.94 -25.72 22.27
N GLU A 433 24.56 -26.99 22.27
CA GLU A 433 25.22 -28.04 21.50
C GLU A 433 25.04 -27.83 19.99
N TYR A 434 23.82 -27.50 19.54
CA TYR A 434 23.58 -27.19 18.13
C TYR A 434 24.26 -25.88 17.70
N ALA A 435 24.28 -24.86 18.56
CA ALA A 435 24.98 -23.61 18.29
C ALA A 435 26.51 -23.83 18.13
N GLN A 436 27.11 -24.69 18.96
CA GLN A 436 28.52 -25.08 18.82
C GLN A 436 28.76 -25.83 17.51
N LEU A 437 27.87 -26.75 17.14
CA LEU A 437 27.94 -27.48 15.85
C LEU A 437 27.93 -26.53 14.64
N MET A 438 27.16 -25.44 14.70
CA MET A 438 27.07 -24.45 13.61
C MET A 438 28.26 -23.49 13.52
N THR A 439 29.16 -23.46 14.51
CA THR A 439 30.25 -22.47 14.60
C THR A 439 31.10 -22.38 13.33
N PRO A 440 31.55 -23.49 12.70
CA PRO A 440 32.35 -23.41 11.48
C PRO A 440 31.62 -22.75 10.31
N VAL A 441 30.32 -23.04 10.15
CA VAL A 441 29.48 -22.45 9.09
C VAL A 441 29.30 -20.96 9.33
N MET A 442 29.04 -20.55 10.58
CA MET A 442 28.93 -19.13 10.94
C MET A 442 30.24 -18.38 10.71
N GLY A 443 31.38 -19.00 11.03
CA GLY A 443 32.71 -18.46 10.75
C GLY A 443 32.89 -18.17 9.26
N ALA A 444 32.65 -19.18 8.40
CA ALA A 444 32.78 -19.04 6.95
C ALA A 444 31.86 -17.96 6.35
N LEU A 445 30.60 -17.89 6.81
CA LEU A 445 29.66 -16.86 6.38
C LEU A 445 30.12 -15.46 6.80
N THR A 446 30.66 -15.33 8.02
CA THR A 446 31.18 -14.06 8.55
C THR A 446 32.42 -13.63 7.77
N ASP A 447 33.36 -14.54 7.53
CA ASP A 447 34.58 -14.27 6.76
C ASP A 447 34.24 -13.81 5.34
N HIS A 448 33.29 -14.48 4.69
CA HIS A 448 32.79 -14.07 3.37
C HIS A 448 32.15 -12.67 3.40
N ALA A 449 31.38 -12.37 4.44
CA ALA A 449 30.73 -11.07 4.58
C ALA A 449 31.72 -9.92 4.86
N VAL A 450 32.83 -10.22 5.54
CA VAL A 450 33.88 -9.24 5.84
C VAL A 450 34.82 -9.04 4.64
N ALA A 451 35.17 -10.11 3.93
CA ALA A 451 36.09 -10.06 2.80
C ALA A 451 35.53 -9.34 1.55
N ASN A 452 34.20 -9.22 1.45
CA ASN A 452 33.50 -8.60 0.32
C ASN A 452 32.92 -7.20 0.65
N LYS A 453 33.46 -6.52 1.66
CA LYS A 453 33.24 -5.08 1.90
C LYS A 453 34.30 -4.26 1.17
#